data_AF-A0A5J4PMR8-F1
#
_entry.id   AF-A0A5J4PMR8-F1
#
_cell.length_a   1.000
_cell.length_b   1.000
_cell.length_c   1.000
_cell.angle_alpha   90.00
_cell.angle_beta   90.00
_cell.angle_gamma   90.00
#
_symmetry.space_group_name_H-M   'P 1'
#
loop_
_entity.id
_entity.type
_entity.pdbx_description
1 polymer ?
#
loop_
_entity_poly.entity_id
_entity_poly.type
_entity_poly.pdbx_seq_one_letter_code
_entity_poly.pdbx_strand_id
1 'polypeptide(L)' 'MTTKVPDKNTKLIAVLHNHFGGNMNLARIKFLGLFICALCKVQSVGFEKLAVAFEGGSKSELSLRRIQRFIQDKRILIY' A
#
# COMPACT_ATOMS: atom_id res chain seq x y z
N MET A 1 2.15 31.82 -9.39
CA MET A 1 1.30 30.76 -8.80
C MET A 1 2.01 29.43 -9.00
N THR A 2 2.55 28.82 -7.95
CA THR A 2 3.27 27.54 -8.07
C THR A 2 2.25 26.39 -8.09
N THR A 3 1.95 25.90 -9.29
CA THR A 3 1.09 24.74 -9.48
C THR A 3 1.77 23.52 -8.89
N LYS A 4 1.38 23.12 -7.67
CA LYS A 4 1.84 21.87 -7.05
C LYS A 4 1.41 20.73 -7.97
N VAL A 5 2.36 20.16 -8.70
CA VAL A 5 2.16 18.93 -9.47
C VAL A 5 1.54 17.91 -8.51
N PRO A 6 0.41 17.26 -8.85
CA PRO A 6 -0.20 16.29 -7.96
C PRO A 6 0.78 15.14 -7.78
N ASP A 7 1.39 15.07 -6.61
CA ASP A 7 2.31 14.01 -6.25
C ASP A 7 1.57 12.66 -6.31
N LYS A 8 2.26 11.55 -6.60
CA LYS A 8 1.63 10.21 -6.67
C LYS A 8 0.90 9.88 -5.36
N ASN A 9 1.39 10.42 -4.24
CA ASN A 9 0.73 10.34 -2.94
C ASN A 9 -0.66 10.99 -2.93
N THR A 10 -0.84 12.10 -3.65
CA THR A 10 -2.12 12.82 -3.73
C THR A 10 -3.20 12.00 -4.42
N LYS A 11 -2.86 11.22 -5.45
CA LYS A 11 -3.82 10.34 -6.14
C LYS A 11 -4.26 9.17 -5.26
N LEU A 12 -3.32 8.51 -4.57
CA LEU A 12 -3.64 7.42 -3.63
C LEU A 12 -4.52 7.92 -2.48
N ILE A 13 -4.18 9.07 -1.89
CA ILE A 13 -4.97 9.67 -0.81
C ILE A 13 -6.37 10.04 -1.31
N ALA A 14 -6.53 10.53 -2.54
CA ALA A 14 -7.84 10.82 -3.11
C ALA A 14 -8.71 9.56 -3.25
N VAL A 15 -8.14 8.44 -3.71
CA VAL A 15 -8.84 7.14 -3.79
C VAL A 15 -9.24 6.65 -2.40
N LEU A 16 -8.31 6.67 -1.44
CA LEU A 16 -8.60 6.26 -0.06
C LEU A 16 -9.66 7.17 0.58
N HIS A 17 -9.63 8.47 0.30
CA HIS A 17 -10.63 9.41 0.78
C HIS A 17 -12.01 9.15 0.17
N ASN A 18 -12.07 8.78 -1.11
CA ASN A 18 -13.33 8.41 -1.75
C ASN A 18 -13.94 7.14 -1.12
N HIS A 19 -13.11 6.16 -0.75
CA HIS A 19 -13.58 4.91 -0.13
C HIS A 19 -13.88 5.03 1.36
N PHE A 20 -13.08 5.80 2.11
CA PHE A 20 -13.15 5.84 3.58
C PHE A 20 -13.57 7.18 4.16
N GLY A 21 -13.71 8.24 3.36
CA GLY A 21 -13.93 9.61 3.84
C GLY A 21 -15.22 9.81 4.66
N GLY A 22 -16.23 8.97 4.47
CA GLY A 22 -17.45 8.98 5.29
C GLY A 22 -17.28 8.37 6.69
N ASN A 23 -16.31 7.45 6.85
CA ASN A 23 -16.17 6.62 8.06
C ASN A 23 -14.82 6.81 8.78
N MET A 24 -13.89 7.54 8.18
CA MET A 24 -12.53 7.68 8.68
C MET A 24 -12.03 9.11 8.50
N ASN A 25 -11.38 9.66 9.53
CA ASN A 25 -10.85 11.01 9.45
C ASN A 25 -9.72 11.13 8.41
N LEU A 26 -9.53 12.35 7.91
CA LEU A 26 -8.53 12.64 6.88
C LEU A 26 -7.09 12.31 7.32
N ALA A 27 -6.76 12.44 8.61
CA ALA A 27 -5.43 12.15 9.12
C ALA A 27 -5.09 10.65 9.04
N ARG A 28 -6.05 9.78 9.38
CA ARG A 28 -5.94 8.31 9.26
C ARG A 28 -5.89 7.87 7.80
N ILE A 29 -6.66 8.52 6.93
CA ILE A 29 -6.60 8.28 5.48
C ILE A 29 -5.21 8.63 4.93
N LYS A 30 -4.66 9.79 5.30
CA LYS A 30 -3.29 10.19 4.92
C LYS A 30 -2.24 9.23 5.47
N PHE A 31 -2.40 8.79 6.72
CA PHE A 31 -1.53 7.81 7.34
C PHE A 31 -1.54 6.47 6.57
N LEU A 32 -2.72 5.96 6.20
CA LEU A 32 -2.84 4.73 5.42
C LEU A 32 -2.16 4.84 4.05
N GLY A 33 -2.30 5.99 3.37
CA GLY A 33 -1.59 6.25 2.12
C GLY A 33 -0.07 6.25 2.29
N LEU A 34 0.45 6.89 3.33
CA LEU A 34 1.88 6.88 3.65
C LEU A 34 2.38 5.48 4.02
N PHE A 35 1.58 4.73 4.78
CA PHE A 35 1.87 3.36 5.18
C PHE A 35 2.01 2.44 3.96
N ILE A 36 1.04 2.47 3.03
CA ILE A 36 1.09 1.71 1.77
C ILE A 36 2.32 2.11 0.95
N CYS A 37 2.62 3.41 0.83
CA CYS A 37 3.82 3.88 0.13
C CYS A 37 5.12 3.39 0.77
N ALA A 38 5.19 3.32 2.10
CA ALA A 38 6.34 2.78 2.82
C ALA A 38 6.50 1.28 2.56
N LEU A 39 5.40 0.51 2.60
CA LEU A 39 5.40 -0.92 2.27
C LEU A 39 5.95 -1.18 0.86
N CYS A 40 5.54 -0.37 -0.13
CA CYS A 40 6.07 -0.47 -1.49
C CYS A 40 7.56 -0.14 -1.60
N LYS A 41 8.12 0.71 -0.72
CA LYS A 41 9.54 1.11 -0.75
C LYS A 41 10.46 0.10 -0.07
N VAL A 42 10.00 -0.58 0.98
CA VAL A 42 10.82 -1.52 1.78
C VAL A 42 11.18 -2.80 1.01
N GLN A 43 10.51 -3.11 -0.11
CA GLN A 43 10.87 -4.17 -1.08
C GLN A 43 11.27 -5.54 -0.46
N SER A 44 10.55 -5.94 0.59
CA SER A 44 10.56 -7.27 1.22
C SER A 44 11.85 -7.70 1.93
N VAL A 45 11.83 -7.62 3.26
CA VAL A 45 12.63 -8.47 4.16
C VAL A 45 11.87 -8.97 5.40
N GLY A 46 10.56 -8.70 5.54
CA GLY A 46 9.85 -9.01 6.79
C GLY A 46 8.32 -9.00 6.75
N PHE A 47 7.69 -9.42 5.65
CA PHE A 47 6.22 -9.48 5.57
C PHE A 47 5.64 -10.83 6.04
N GLU A 48 6.46 -11.77 6.53
CA GLU A 48 5.97 -13.08 6.97
C GLU A 48 4.95 -12.94 8.11
N LYS A 49 5.22 -12.09 9.09
CA LYS A 49 4.29 -11.84 10.21
C LYS A 49 2.98 -11.21 9.74
N LEU A 50 3.05 -10.32 8.75
CA LEU A 50 1.86 -9.70 8.15
C LEU A 50 1.04 -10.74 7.35
N ALA A 51 1.73 -11.65 6.65
CA ALA A 51 1.11 -12.72 5.88
C ALA A 51 0.40 -13.75 6.76
N VAL A 52 0.96 -14.05 7.95
CA VAL A 52 0.34 -14.90 8.97
C VAL A 52 -0.88 -14.23 9.60
N ALA A 53 -0.87 -12.90 9.76
CA ALA A 53 -1.98 -12.15 10.32
C ALA A 53 -3.17 -11.95 9.37
N PHE A 54 -3.04 -12.29 8.08
CA PHE A 54 -4.20 -12.31 7.18
C PHE A 54 -5.10 -13.51 7.53
N GLU A 55 -6.18 -13.25 8.27
CA GLU A 55 -7.25 -14.21 8.59
C GLU A 55 -8.13 -14.52 7.36
N GLY A 56 -7.52 -15.00 6.29
CA GLY A 56 -8.22 -15.64 5.17
C GLY A 56 -7.73 -17.07 5.07
N GLY A 57 -8.60 -18.05 4.82
CA GLY A 57 -8.29 -19.49 4.80
C GLY A 57 -7.20 -19.96 3.80
N SER A 58 -6.45 -19.04 3.19
CA SER A 58 -5.22 -19.28 2.44
C SER A 58 -4.02 -19.50 3.36
N LYS A 59 -3.15 -20.44 3.01
CA LYS A 59 -1.85 -20.64 3.67
C LYS A 59 -1.04 -19.35 3.68
N SER A 60 -0.38 -19.03 4.80
CA SER A 60 0.42 -17.81 5.00
C SER A 60 1.46 -17.56 3.89
N GLU A 61 2.02 -18.62 3.30
CA GLU A 61 2.93 -18.52 2.16
C GLU A 61 2.28 -17.90 0.91
N LEU A 62 1.00 -18.20 0.64
CA LEU A 62 0.26 -17.62 -0.48
C LEU A 62 -0.01 -16.13 -0.24
N SER A 63 -0.35 -15.77 0.99
CA SER A 63 -0.52 -14.38 1.41
C SER A 63 0.79 -13.60 1.26
N LEU A 64 1.93 -14.19 1.66
CA LEU A 64 3.25 -13.60 1.51
C LEU A 64 3.56 -13.33 0.03
N ARG A 65 3.33 -14.31 -0.85
CA ARG A 65 3.53 -14.16 -2.30
C ARG A 65 2.63 -13.06 -2.88
N ARG A 66 1.40 -12.92 -2.40
CA ARG A 66 0.48 -11.84 -2.84
C ARG A 66 0.99 -10.46 -2.41
N ILE A 67 1.46 -10.31 -1.17
CA ILE A 67 2.07 -9.06 -0.67
C ILE A 67 3.32 -8.73 -1.48
N GLN A 68 4.20 -9.72 -1.69
CA GLN A 68 5.43 -9.56 -2.47
C GLN A 68 5.13 -9.13 -3.90
N ARG A 69 4.17 -9.77 -4.59
CA ARG A 69 3.75 -9.39 -5.95
C ARG A 69 3.18 -7.98 -6.01
N PHE A 70 2.29 -7.62 -5.09
CA PHE A 70 1.72 -6.27 -5.00
C PHE A 70 2.82 -5.20 -4.84
N ILE A 71 3.91 -5.52 -4.14
CA ILE A 71 5.05 -4.62 -3.92
C ILE A 71 6.04 -4.65 -5.09
N GLN A 72 6.25 -5.80 -5.73
CA GLN A 72 7.17 -6.01 -6.85
C GLN A 72 6.65 -5.49 -8.20
N ASP A 73 5.35 -5.23 -8.34
CA ASP A 73 4.75 -4.71 -9.58
C ASP A 73 5.23 -3.28 -9.98
N LYS A 74 6.28 -2.76 -9.31
CA LYS A 74 7.05 -1.58 -9.73
C LYS A 74 8.40 -1.91 -10.37
N ARG A 75 8.73 -3.20 -10.62
CA ARG A 75 10.02 -3.67 -11.15
C ARG A 75 9.92 -4.60 -12.37
N ILE A 76 8.83 -4.57 -13.13
CA ILE A 76 8.84 -5.16 -14.49
C ILE A 76 9.55 -4.15 -15.42
N LEU A 77 10.89 -4.15 -15.43
CA LEU A 77 11.80 -3.63 -16.48
C LEU A 77 13.27 -3.59 -15.99
N ILE A 78 13.79 -4.73 -15.52
CA ILE A 78 15.25 -4.94 -15.49
C ILE A 78 15.52 -6.44 -15.61
N TYR A 79 15.42 -6.91 -16.85
CA TYR A 79 16.31 -7.90 -17.45
C TYR A 79 16.82 -7.30 -18.75
#